data_AF-A0A1Z9EHM6-F1
#
_entry.id   AF-A0A1Z9EHM6-F1
#
_cell.length_a   1.000
_cell.length_b   1.000
_cell.length_c   1.000
_cell.angle_alpha   90.00
_cell.angle_beta   90.00
_cell.angle_gamma   90.00
#
_symmetry.space_group_name_H-M   'P 1'
#
loop_
_entity.id
_entity.type
_entity.pdbx_description
1 polymer ?
#
loop_
_entity_poly.entity_id
_entity_poly.type
_entity_poly.pdbx_seq_one_letter_code
_entity_poly.pdbx_strand_id
1 'polypeptide(L)'
;MAISDIALDEATLDEVKAVTGHEIGHYKLGHVWDGVFLTIVVVMASFFIADKAFNPVARLFGAREAIGDPTTVPVLLFLVGVIAMFTQPVSNTLSRMNETEADHYSYEMVNLPDGMASALVKTAEYRNPRPGTLEEWLFYTHPSVERRVRAAMEWKASHPES
;
A
#
# COMPACT_ATOMS: atom_id res chain seq x y z
N MET A 1 -8.69 2.92 -1.77
CA MET A 1 -9.49 1.86 -2.44
C MET A 1 -9.77 2.27 -3.90
N ALA A 2 -10.13 1.35 -4.81
CA ALA A 2 -10.61 1.74 -6.14
C ALA A 2 -11.71 0.75 -6.57
N ILE A 3 -12.96 1.22 -6.63
CA ILE A 3 -14.03 0.45 -7.26
C ILE A 3 -13.86 0.61 -8.77
N SER A 4 -13.71 -0.50 -9.49
CA SER A 4 -13.73 -0.49 -10.97
C SER A 4 -15.07 0.02 -11.48
N ASP A 5 -15.11 0.69 -12.63
CA ASP A 5 -16.36 1.20 -13.23
C ASP A 5 -17.50 0.16 -13.27
N ILE A 6 -17.18 -1.11 -13.56
CA ILE A 6 -18.14 -2.23 -13.55
C ILE A 6 -18.75 -2.46 -12.15
N ALA A 7 -17.93 -2.37 -11.11
CA ALA A 7 -18.37 -2.53 -9.73
C ALA A 7 -19.07 -1.27 -9.19
N LEU A 8 -18.87 -0.09 -9.81
CA LEU A 8 -19.63 1.13 -9.51
C LEU A 8 -21.05 1.06 -10.07
N ASP A 9 -21.21 0.53 -11.30
CA ASP A 9 -22.53 0.36 -11.93
C ASP A 9 -23.42 -0.63 -11.16
N GLU A 10 -22.82 -1.61 -10.47
CA GLU A 10 -23.51 -2.58 -9.62
C GLU A 10 -23.50 -2.21 -8.12
N ALA A 11 -22.99 -1.02 -7.75
CA ALA A 11 -22.90 -0.60 -6.36
C ALA A 11 -24.24 -0.06 -5.82
N THR A 12 -24.59 -0.46 -4.61
CA THR A 12 -25.68 0.17 -3.86
C THR A 12 -25.27 1.55 -3.38
N LEU A 13 -26.23 2.41 -3.07
CA LEU A 13 -25.94 3.75 -2.56
C LEU A 13 -25.10 3.71 -1.27
N ASP A 14 -25.32 2.71 -0.41
CA ASP A 14 -24.59 2.59 0.85
C ASP A 14 -23.13 2.13 0.64
N GLU A 15 -22.89 1.27 -0.35
CA GLU A 15 -21.53 0.92 -0.79
C GLU A 15 -20.79 2.15 -1.32
N VAL A 16 -21.44 2.94 -2.19
CA VAL A 16 -20.85 4.16 -2.75
C VAL A 16 -20.52 5.17 -1.65
N LYS A 17 -21.43 5.38 -0.70
CA LYS A 17 -21.20 6.28 0.45
C LYS A 17 -20.04 5.80 1.32
N ALA A 18 -19.99 4.51 1.64
CA ALA A 18 -18.93 3.93 2.47
C ALA A 18 -17.55 4.07 1.82
N VAL A 19 -17.45 3.79 0.51
CA VAL A 19 -16.19 3.97 -0.23
C VAL A 19 -15.83 5.44 -0.38
N THR A 20 -16.81 6.31 -0.65
CA THR A 20 -16.57 7.76 -0.69
C THR A 20 -16.06 8.28 0.65
N GLY A 21 -16.60 7.80 1.77
CA GLY A 21 -16.11 8.10 3.11
C GLY A 21 -14.63 7.72 3.30
N HIS A 22 -14.23 6.55 2.79
CA HIS A 22 -12.86 6.08 2.83
C HIS A 22 -11.92 6.94 1.96
N GLU A 23 -12.33 7.29 0.73
CA GLU A 23 -11.55 8.19 -0.13
C GLU A 23 -11.39 9.60 0.47
N ILE A 24 -12.45 10.11 1.12
CA ILE A 24 -12.36 11.36 1.91
C ILE A 24 -11.42 11.18 3.10
N GLY A 25 -11.39 10.00 3.73
CA GLY A 25 -10.44 9.65 4.79
C GLY A 25 -8.99 9.82 4.35
N HIS A 26 -8.62 9.31 3.16
CA HIS A 26 -7.29 9.53 2.59
C HIS A 26 -6.94 11.01 2.44
N TYR A 27 -7.88 11.81 1.98
CA TYR A 27 -7.70 13.26 1.86
C TYR A 27 -7.57 13.94 3.23
N LYS A 28 -8.46 13.61 4.17
CA LYS A 28 -8.58 14.27 5.46
C LYS A 28 -7.39 13.98 6.38
N LEU A 29 -6.89 12.74 6.35
CA LEU A 29 -5.75 12.30 7.15
C LEU A 29 -4.40 12.64 6.50
N GLY A 30 -4.41 13.11 5.25
CA GLY A 30 -3.20 13.56 4.58
C GLY A 30 -2.30 12.42 4.08
N HIS A 31 -2.87 11.25 3.78
CA HIS A 31 -2.12 10.05 3.36
C HIS A 31 -1.22 10.27 2.13
N VAL A 32 -1.54 11.24 1.27
CA VAL A 32 -0.67 11.66 0.17
C VAL A 32 0.66 12.20 0.69
N TRP A 33 0.65 12.98 1.78
CA TRP A 33 1.84 13.56 2.36
C TRP A 33 2.73 12.51 3.02
N ASP A 34 2.17 11.46 3.61
CA ASP A 34 2.95 10.34 4.11
C ASP A 34 3.73 9.65 2.98
N GLY A 35 3.05 9.43 1.85
CA GLY A 35 3.67 8.88 0.64
C GLY A 35 4.77 9.79 0.07
N VAL A 36 4.54 11.10 0.04
CA VAL A 36 5.54 12.09 -0.38
C VAL A 36 6.77 12.06 0.53
N PHE A 37 6.56 12.10 1.85
CA PHE A 37 7.65 12.07 2.82
C PHE A 37 8.46 10.77 2.72
N LEU A 38 7.78 9.62 2.67
CA LEU A 38 8.45 8.34 2.49
C LEU A 38 9.27 8.31 1.19
N THR A 39 8.71 8.82 0.09
CA THR A 39 9.40 8.88 -1.21
C THR A 39 10.67 9.71 -1.13
N ILE A 40 10.62 10.89 -0.49
CA ILE A 40 11.80 11.74 -0.30
C ILE A 40 12.88 10.98 0.48
N VAL A 41 12.51 10.38 1.62
CA VAL A 41 13.45 9.63 2.47
C VAL A 41 14.06 8.46 1.71
N VAL A 42 13.25 7.69 1.00
CA VAL A 42 13.70 6.54 0.18
C VAL A 42 14.65 6.99 -0.91
N VAL A 43 14.35 8.05 -1.65
CA VAL A 43 15.21 8.57 -2.72
C VAL A 43 16.55 9.03 -2.16
N MET A 44 16.54 9.80 -1.06
CA MET A 44 17.77 10.25 -0.40
C MET A 44 18.62 9.08 0.10
N ALA A 45 17.99 8.11 0.77
CA ALA A 45 18.65 6.91 1.25
C ALA A 45 19.22 6.08 0.08
N SER A 46 18.46 5.96 -1.02
CA SER A 46 18.87 5.22 -2.21
C SER A 46 20.12 5.84 -2.84
N PHE A 47 20.16 7.16 -3.01
CA PHE A 47 21.34 7.85 -3.52
C PHE A 47 22.55 7.69 -2.59
N PHE A 48 22.34 7.82 -1.28
CA PHE A 48 23.41 7.62 -0.30
C PHE A 48 23.97 6.19 -0.32
N ILE A 49 23.09 5.19 -0.37
CA ILE A 49 23.48 3.78 -0.47
C ILE A 49 24.21 3.52 -1.79
N ALA A 50 23.69 4.02 -2.91
CA ALA A 50 24.32 3.86 -4.22
C ALA A 50 25.74 4.47 -4.24
N ASP A 51 25.92 5.69 -3.73
CA ASP A 51 27.23 6.35 -3.63
C ASP A 51 28.25 5.50 -2.84
N LYS A 52 27.82 4.96 -1.69
CA LYS A 52 28.73 4.18 -0.82
C LYS A 52 28.92 2.73 -1.27
N ALA A 53 27.90 2.10 -1.82
CA ALA A 53 27.89 0.67 -2.14
C ALA A 53 28.33 0.36 -3.57
N PHE A 54 28.29 1.33 -4.50
CA PHE A 54 28.61 1.08 -5.90
C PHE A 54 30.02 0.51 -6.10
N ASN A 55 31.05 1.24 -5.65
CA ASN A 55 32.44 0.82 -5.82
C ASN A 55 32.77 -0.55 -5.20
N PRO A 56 32.35 -0.88 -3.95
CA PRO A 56 32.62 -2.21 -3.39
C PRO A 56 31.88 -3.32 -4.14
N VAL A 57 30.64 -3.09 -4.58
CA VAL A 57 29.86 -4.10 -5.32
C VAL A 57 30.39 -4.27 -6.74
N ALA A 58 30.77 -3.20 -7.42
CA ALA A 58 31.42 -3.26 -8.74
C ALA A 58 32.69 -4.12 -8.70
N ARG A 59 33.54 -3.92 -7.69
CA ARG A 59 34.74 -4.74 -7.48
C ARG A 59 34.43 -6.21 -7.23
N LEU A 60 33.35 -6.52 -6.51
CA LEU A 60 32.90 -7.89 -6.29
C LEU A 60 32.53 -8.59 -7.61
N PHE A 61 31.94 -7.86 -8.55
CA PHE A 61 31.61 -8.34 -9.89
C PHE A 61 32.77 -8.22 -10.90
N GLY A 62 33.98 -7.84 -10.45
CA GLY A 62 35.16 -7.70 -11.31
C GLY A 62 35.22 -6.41 -12.13
N ALA A 63 34.28 -5.49 -11.94
CA ALA A 63 34.28 -4.17 -12.57
C ALA A 63 35.15 -3.19 -11.75
N ARG A 64 35.96 -2.38 -12.44
CA ARG A 64 36.78 -1.32 -11.84
C ARG A 64 36.44 0.07 -12.37
N GLU A 65 35.60 0.13 -13.40
CA GLU A 65 35.19 1.37 -14.03
C GLU A 65 34.21 2.16 -13.15
N ALA A 66 34.10 3.45 -13.43
CA ALA A 66 33.22 4.35 -12.70
C ALA A 66 31.74 4.08 -13.00
N ILE A 67 30.85 4.57 -12.13
CA ILE A 67 29.38 4.45 -12.24
C ILE A 67 28.77 4.99 -13.55
N GLY A 68 29.48 5.90 -14.22
CA GLY A 68 29.06 6.45 -15.51
C GLY A 68 29.43 5.58 -16.72
N ASP A 69 30.20 4.50 -16.53
CA ASP A 69 30.60 3.62 -17.63
C ASP A 69 29.46 2.65 -17.97
N PRO A 70 29.05 2.53 -19.26
CA PRO A 70 28.03 1.58 -19.70
C PRO A 70 28.27 0.13 -19.25
N THR A 71 29.53 -0.29 -19.11
CA THR A 71 29.92 -1.63 -18.65
C THR A 71 29.48 -1.92 -17.21
N THR A 72 29.24 -0.88 -16.41
CA THR A 72 28.84 -1.01 -14.99
C THR A 72 27.34 -0.86 -14.75
N VAL A 73 26.56 -0.58 -15.80
CA VAL A 73 25.08 -0.48 -15.72
C VAL A 73 24.44 -1.72 -15.06
N PRO A 74 24.86 -2.97 -15.33
CA PRO A 74 24.30 -4.13 -14.63
C PRO A 74 24.50 -4.08 -13.10
N VAL A 75 25.63 -3.54 -12.62
CA VAL A 75 25.90 -3.38 -11.17
C VAL A 75 24.96 -2.33 -10.58
N LEU A 76 24.73 -1.23 -11.29
CA LEU A 76 23.79 -0.20 -10.87
C LEU A 76 22.36 -0.75 -10.83
N LEU A 77 21.91 -1.49 -11.84
CA LEU A 77 20.59 -2.12 -11.87
C LEU A 77 20.43 -3.14 -10.74
N PHE A 78 21.47 -3.92 -10.45
CA PHE A 78 21.48 -4.83 -9.31
C PHE A 78 21.28 -4.08 -7.98
N LEU A 79 22.03 -3.00 -7.75
CA LEU A 79 21.89 -2.18 -6.55
C LEU A 79 20.50 -1.57 -6.43
N VAL A 80 19.96 -1.01 -7.52
CA VAL A 80 18.60 -0.48 -7.56
C VAL A 80 17.58 -1.57 -7.24
N GLY A 81 17.73 -2.78 -7.81
CA GLY A 81 16.86 -3.91 -7.53
C GLY A 81 16.88 -4.33 -6.07
N VAL A 82 18.07 -4.41 -5.46
CA VAL A 82 18.23 -4.73 -4.02
C VAL A 82 17.58 -3.64 -3.15
N ILE A 83 17.83 -2.37 -3.44
CA ILE A 83 17.22 -1.25 -2.70
C ILE A 83 15.69 -1.28 -2.83
N ALA A 84 15.17 -1.51 -4.03
CA ALA A 84 13.74 -1.60 -4.28
C ALA A 84 13.11 -2.77 -3.50
N MET A 85 13.77 -3.93 -3.47
CA MET A 85 13.31 -5.11 -2.73
C MET A 85 13.12 -4.82 -1.23
N PHE A 86 14.03 -4.06 -0.62
CA PHE A 86 13.92 -3.68 0.80
C PHE A 86 12.98 -2.50 1.06
N THR A 87 12.79 -1.63 0.07
CA THR A 87 11.85 -0.50 0.17
C THR A 87 10.40 -0.99 0.13
N GLN A 88 10.12 -2.04 -0.64
CA GLN A 88 8.75 -2.51 -0.88
C GLN A 88 7.99 -2.86 0.41
N PRO A 89 8.51 -3.64 1.38
CA PRO A 89 7.79 -3.91 2.63
C PRO A 89 7.49 -2.65 3.45
N VAL A 90 8.36 -1.64 3.39
CA VAL A 90 8.15 -0.36 4.09
C VAL A 90 6.99 0.40 3.47
N SER A 91 7.01 0.59 2.16
CA SER A 91 5.92 1.26 1.43
C SER A 91 4.60 0.51 1.56
N ASN A 92 4.63 -0.83 1.48
CA ASN A 92 3.43 -1.66 1.66
C ASN A 92 2.87 -1.54 3.08
N THR A 93 3.74 -1.43 4.10
CA THR A 93 3.29 -1.22 5.49
C THR A 93 2.58 0.11 5.66
N LEU A 94 3.19 1.20 5.16
CA LEU A 94 2.55 2.53 5.21
C LEU A 94 1.20 2.52 4.49
N SER A 95 1.15 1.97 3.28
CA SER A 95 -0.09 1.84 2.51
C SER A 95 -1.17 1.08 3.28
N ARG A 96 -0.82 -0.02 3.97
CA ARG A 96 -1.78 -0.79 4.78
C ARG A 96 -2.28 -0.04 6.02
N MET A 97 -1.43 0.77 6.65
CA MET A 97 -1.82 1.64 7.76
C MET A 97 -2.82 2.68 7.27
N ASN A 98 -2.50 3.38 6.18
CA ASN A 98 -3.34 4.41 5.59
C ASN A 98 -4.71 3.86 5.16
N GLU A 99 -4.78 2.65 4.60
CA GLU A 99 -6.07 2.00 4.27
C GLU A 99 -6.90 1.69 5.53
N THR A 100 -6.25 1.27 6.63
CA THR A 100 -6.92 0.96 7.90
C THR A 100 -7.46 2.23 8.56
N GLU A 101 -6.69 3.31 8.53
CA GLU A 101 -7.10 4.61 9.06
C GLU A 101 -8.23 5.23 8.21
N ALA A 102 -8.17 5.09 6.89
CA ALA A 102 -9.24 5.55 5.99
C ALA A 102 -10.54 4.74 6.16
N ASP A 103 -10.45 3.43 6.38
CA ASP A 103 -11.60 2.60 6.75
C ASP A 103 -12.24 3.07 8.05
N HIS A 104 -11.43 3.28 9.09
CA HIS A 104 -11.91 3.77 10.38
C HIS A 104 -12.60 5.14 10.26
N TYR A 105 -12.00 6.06 9.51
CA TYR A 105 -12.61 7.36 9.23
C TYR A 105 -13.97 7.22 8.55
N SER A 106 -14.10 6.30 7.59
CA SER A 106 -15.39 6.03 6.93
C SER A 106 -16.44 5.51 7.91
N TYR A 107 -16.04 4.61 8.82
CA TYR A 107 -16.95 4.09 9.85
C TYR A 107 -17.47 5.22 10.75
N GLU A 108 -16.60 6.09 11.23
CA GLU A 108 -16.97 7.22 12.09
C GLU A 108 -17.86 8.25 11.39
N MET A 109 -17.58 8.55 10.12
CA MET A 109 -18.22 9.67 9.42
C MET A 109 -19.48 9.28 8.66
N VAL A 110 -19.54 8.05 8.16
CA VAL A 110 -20.64 7.56 7.30
C VAL A 110 -21.48 6.51 8.02
N ASN A 111 -20.93 5.79 9.00
CA ASN A 111 -21.61 4.76 9.78
C ASN A 111 -22.27 3.68 8.90
N LEU A 112 -21.57 3.23 7.85
CA LEU A 112 -22.04 2.17 6.94
C LEU A 112 -21.04 0.99 6.86
N PRO A 113 -20.79 0.28 7.98
CA PRO A 113 -19.85 -0.84 8.01
C PRO A 113 -20.29 -2.02 7.11
N ASP A 114 -21.60 -2.28 6.98
CA ASP A 114 -22.11 -3.31 6.06
C ASP A 114 -21.89 -2.93 4.59
N GLY A 115 -22.11 -1.64 4.25
CA GLY A 115 -21.84 -1.10 2.92
C GLY A 115 -20.36 -1.23 2.55
N MET A 116 -19.45 -0.92 3.49
CA MET A 116 -18.02 -1.13 3.29
C MET A 116 -17.69 -2.61 3.07
N ALA A 117 -18.17 -3.50 3.93
CA ALA A 117 -17.90 -4.92 3.82
C ALA A 117 -18.40 -5.52 2.49
N SER A 118 -19.61 -5.14 2.07
CA SER A 118 -20.18 -5.58 0.79
C SER A 118 -19.34 -5.09 -0.39
N ALA A 119 -18.95 -3.81 -0.40
CA ALA A 119 -18.08 -3.24 -1.43
C ALA A 119 -16.73 -3.98 -1.50
N LEU A 120 -16.11 -4.26 -0.36
CA LEU A 120 -14.83 -4.99 -0.29
C LEU A 120 -14.93 -6.41 -0.86
N VAL A 121 -16.03 -7.13 -0.57
CA VAL A 121 -16.25 -8.48 -1.11
C VAL A 121 -16.42 -8.44 -2.63
N LYS A 122 -17.09 -7.43 -3.18
CA LYS A 122 -17.18 -7.25 -4.64
C LYS A 122 -15.81 -7.01 -5.29
N THR A 123 -14.87 -6.37 -4.58
CA THR A 123 -13.48 -6.22 -5.08
C THR A 123 -12.62 -7.47 -4.92
N ALA A 124 -13.07 -8.47 -4.15
CA ALA A 124 -12.30 -9.68 -3.85
C ALA A 124 -12.07 -10.60 -5.06
N GLU A 125 -12.84 -10.42 -6.14
CA GLU A 125 -12.71 -11.23 -7.36
C GLU A 125 -11.30 -11.13 -7.99
N TYR A 126 -10.57 -10.05 -7.71
CA TYR A 126 -9.30 -9.74 -8.36
C TYR A 126 -8.04 -10.11 -7.54
N ARG A 127 -8.15 -10.56 -6.28
CA ARG A 127 -6.99 -10.89 -5.42
C ARG A 127 -7.31 -12.01 -4.45
N ASN A 128 -6.30 -12.79 -4.01
CA ASN A 128 -6.49 -13.77 -2.94
C ASN A 128 -7.00 -13.05 -1.68
N PRO A 129 -8.24 -13.34 -1.21
CA PRO A 129 -8.84 -12.62 -0.09
C PRO A 129 -8.26 -13.01 1.27
N ARG A 130 -7.45 -14.10 1.31
CA ARG A 130 -6.86 -14.68 2.53
C ARG A 130 -5.38 -15.04 2.32
N PRO A 131 -4.51 -14.05 2.04
CA PRO A 131 -3.07 -14.29 1.93
C PRO A 131 -2.50 -14.77 3.27
N GLY A 132 -1.39 -15.51 3.21
CA GLY A 132 -0.60 -15.80 4.42
C GLY A 132 -0.02 -14.51 5.00
N THR A 133 0.25 -14.46 6.31
CA THR A 133 0.74 -13.24 6.99
C THR A 133 2.02 -12.67 6.34
N LEU A 134 2.95 -13.55 5.95
CA LEU A 134 4.20 -13.13 5.29
C LEU A 134 3.95 -12.63 3.86
N GLU A 135 3.03 -13.27 3.14
CA GLU A 135 2.63 -12.88 1.79
C GLU A 135 1.98 -11.49 1.80
N GLU A 136 1.04 -11.26 2.72
CA GLU A 136 0.40 -9.96 2.93
C GLU A 136 1.44 -8.89 3.26
N TRP A 137 2.34 -9.20 4.21
CA TRP A 137 3.36 -8.25 4.65
C TRP A 137 4.31 -7.83 3.53
N LEU A 138 4.79 -8.78 2.73
CA LEU A 138 5.76 -8.55 1.65
C LEU A 138 5.15 -7.94 0.39
N PHE A 139 3.98 -8.42 -0.04
CA PHE A 139 3.49 -8.18 -1.40
C PHE A 139 2.20 -7.36 -1.48
N TYR A 140 1.43 -7.24 -0.40
CA TYR A 140 0.13 -6.57 -0.45
C TYR A 140 0.24 -5.12 -0.03
N THR A 141 -0.14 -4.22 -0.93
CA THR A 141 -0.28 -2.78 -0.66
C THR A 141 -1.50 -2.47 0.20
N HIS A 142 -2.48 -3.37 0.24
CA HIS A 142 -3.72 -3.21 1.00
C HIS A 142 -3.85 -4.35 2.02
N PRO A 143 -4.50 -4.11 3.17
CA PRO A 143 -4.95 -5.18 4.04
C PRO A 143 -5.76 -6.21 3.25
N SER A 144 -5.68 -7.49 3.62
CA SER A 144 -6.55 -8.50 3.00
C SER A 144 -8.02 -8.14 3.12
N VAL A 145 -8.83 -8.55 2.13
CA VAL A 145 -10.28 -8.32 2.15
C VAL A 145 -10.90 -8.92 3.41
N GLU A 146 -10.47 -10.11 3.81
CA GLU A 146 -10.92 -10.73 5.06
C GLU A 146 -10.65 -9.83 6.27
N ARG A 147 -9.44 -9.26 6.38
CA ARG A 147 -9.06 -8.41 7.51
C ARG A 147 -9.91 -7.14 7.58
N ARG A 148 -10.20 -6.52 6.44
CA ARG A 148 -11.02 -5.29 6.38
C ARG A 148 -12.51 -5.57 6.65
N VAL A 149 -13.06 -6.63 6.08
CA VAL A 149 -14.43 -7.07 6.36
C VAL A 149 -14.60 -7.40 7.84
N ARG A 150 -13.64 -8.12 8.44
CA ARG A 150 -13.62 -8.40 9.87
C ARG A 150 -13.62 -7.11 10.69
N ALA A 151 -12.73 -6.16 10.38
CA ALA A 151 -12.67 -4.88 11.08
C ALA A 151 -13.99 -4.10 11.00
N ALA A 152 -14.65 -4.07 9.83
CA ALA A 152 -15.97 -3.45 9.68
C ALA A 152 -17.03 -4.08 10.60
N MET A 153 -17.06 -5.42 10.67
CA MET A 153 -18.01 -6.15 11.51
C MET A 153 -17.71 -6.00 13.01
N GLU A 154 -16.43 -5.96 13.39
CA GLU A 154 -16.01 -5.68 14.77
C GLU A 154 -16.38 -4.25 15.20
N TRP A 155 -16.22 -3.27 14.29
CA TRP A 155 -16.65 -1.89 14.54
C TRP A 155 -18.17 -1.80 14.72
N LYS A 156 -18.95 -2.45 13.86
CA LYS A 156 -20.42 -2.55 14.00
C LYS A 156 -20.85 -3.15 15.33
N ALA A 157 -20.20 -4.25 15.74
CA ALA A 157 -20.53 -4.93 17.00
C ALA A 157 -20.25 -4.06 18.23
N SER A 158 -19.27 -3.15 18.16
CA SER A 158 -18.93 -2.21 19.23
C SER A 158 -19.72 -0.90 19.19
N HIS A 159 -20.41 -0.60 18.08
CA HIS A 159 -21.22 0.60 17.88
C HIS A 159 -22.64 0.25 17.41
N PRO A 160 -23.45 -0.45 18.24
CA PRO A 160 -24.82 -0.81 17.87
C PRO A 160 -25.66 0.44 17.59
N GLU A 161 -26.47 0.39 16.52
CA GLU A 161 -27.41 1.47 16.21
C GLU A 161 -28.36 1.71 17.39
N SER A 162 -28.50 2.98 17.79
CA SER A 162 -29.40 3.42 18.86
C SER A 162 -30.86 3.44 18.41
#